data_AF-A0AAP8Q8I4-F1
#
_entry.id   AF-A0AAP8Q8I4-F1
#
_cell.length_a   1.000
_cell.length_b   1.000
_cell.length_c   1.000
_cell.angle_alpha   90.00
_cell.angle_beta   90.00
_cell.angle_gamma   90.00
#
_symmetry.space_group_name_H-M   'P 1'
#
loop_
_entity.id
_entity.type
_entity.pdbx_description
1 polymer ?
#
loop_
_entity_poly.entity_id
_entity_poly.type
_entity_poly.pdbx_seq_one_letter_code
_entity_poly.pdbx_strand_id
1 'polypeptide(L)'
;MEQVKNLRVSHFPQITCEPFTVEVDNLEQARLMYNTLADYDLFQLNNNIKPDYANSTVVERWDEEQQEWLMWFDEETGIDDINEYFEENEN
;
A
#
# COMPACT_ATOMS: atom_id res chain seq x y z
N MET A 1 -1.69 21.13 1.91
CA MET A 1 -1.55 19.66 1.94
C MET A 1 -0.91 19.31 3.27
N GLU A 2 -1.68 18.70 4.15
CA GLU A 2 -1.17 18.21 5.43
C GLU A 2 -0.17 17.08 5.13
N GLN A 3 1.04 17.16 5.70
CA GLN A 3 1.98 16.05 5.57
C GLN A 3 1.41 14.87 6.34
N VAL A 4 0.96 13.84 5.64
CA VAL A 4 0.62 12.56 6.26
C VAL A 4 1.91 12.02 6.87
N LYS A 5 1.98 12.01 8.21
CA LYS A 5 3.10 11.46 8.96
C LYS A 5 2.79 10.01 9.31
N ASN A 6 3.84 9.19 9.42
CA ASN A 6 3.75 7.77 9.78
C ASN A 6 2.91 6.97 8.79
N LEU A 7 3.49 6.75 7.60
CA LEU A 7 2.95 5.86 6.58
C LEU A 7 3.69 4.53 6.60
N ARG A 8 2.98 3.45 6.23
CA ARG A 8 3.60 2.18 5.92
C ARG A 8 2.88 1.46 4.79
N VAL A 9 3.57 0.52 4.17
CA VAL A 9 2.99 -0.45 3.25
C VAL A 9 2.97 -1.81 3.94
N SER A 10 1.78 -2.40 4.00
CA SER A 10 1.52 -3.74 4.53
C SER A 10 1.20 -4.69 3.39
N HIS A 11 2.07 -5.68 3.19
CA HIS A 11 1.96 -6.62 2.09
C HIS A 11 1.74 -8.04 2.60
N PHE A 12 0.62 -8.62 2.20
CA PHE A 12 0.24 -9.98 2.45
C PHE A 12 0.58 -10.79 1.20
N PRO A 13 1.73 -11.49 1.15
CA PRO A 13 2.07 -12.34 0.01
C PRO A 13 1.02 -13.46 -0.18
N GLN A 14 0.37 -13.88 0.90
CA GLN A 14 -0.82 -14.72 0.88
C GLN A 14 -1.85 -14.19 1.90
N ILE A 15 -3.09 -13.92 1.49
CA ILE A 15 -4.16 -13.43 2.39
C ILE A 15 -4.26 -14.38 3.59
N THR A 16 -4.49 -13.81 4.78
CA THR A 16 -4.49 -14.47 6.11
C THR A 16 -3.12 -14.73 6.74
N CYS A 17 -2.00 -14.30 6.14
CA CYS A 17 -0.68 -14.36 6.76
C CYS A 17 -0.30 -13.07 7.54
N GLU A 18 0.80 -13.15 8.29
CA GLU A 18 1.47 -11.97 8.85
C GLU A 18 2.00 -11.08 7.71
N PRO A 19 1.69 -9.77 7.68
CA PRO A 19 2.12 -8.90 6.61
C PRO A 19 3.62 -8.60 6.70
N PHE A 20 4.27 -8.53 5.54
CA PHE A 20 5.54 -7.84 5.39
C PHE A 20 5.28 -6.34 5.41
N THR A 21 5.88 -5.63 6.36
CA THR A 21 5.63 -4.20 6.57
C THR A 21 6.87 -3.36 6.33
N VAL A 22 6.69 -2.19 5.70
CA VAL A 22 7.76 -1.21 5.46
C VAL A 22 7.21 0.19 5.74
N GLU A 23 7.83 0.91 6.69
CA GLU A 23 7.55 2.32 6.92
C GLU A 23 8.15 3.19 5.80
N VAL A 24 7.42 4.25 5.42
CA VAL A 24 7.76 5.13 4.31
C VAL A 24 7.51 6.59 4.68
N ASP A 25 8.29 7.50 4.08
CA ASP A 25 8.28 8.91 4.47
C ASP A 25 7.15 9.71 3.83
N ASN A 26 6.61 9.25 2.69
CA ASN A 26 5.62 9.96 1.88
C ASN A 26 4.86 9.02 0.94
N LEU A 27 3.83 9.56 0.28
CA LEU A 27 2.97 8.82 -0.65
C LEU A 27 3.73 8.36 -1.91
N GLU A 28 4.74 9.09 -2.36
CA GLU A 28 5.55 8.70 -3.51
C GLU A 28 6.34 7.41 -3.22
N GLN A 29 6.96 7.32 -2.03
CA GLN A 29 7.62 6.10 -1.57
C GLN A 29 6.62 4.97 -1.33
N ALA A 30 5.44 5.27 -0.77
CA ALA A 30 4.38 4.28 -0.60
C ALA A 30 3.94 3.70 -1.95
N ARG A 31 3.69 4.54 -2.97
CA ARG A 31 3.34 4.13 -4.34
C ARG A 31 4.44 3.30 -4.99
N LEU A 32 5.70 3.72 -4.84
CA LEU A 32 6.85 2.96 -5.34
C LEU A 32 6.89 1.55 -4.76
N MET A 33 6.76 1.41 -3.43
CA MET A 33 6.78 0.12 -2.76
C MET A 33 5.55 -0.73 -3.15
N TYR A 34 4.36 -0.12 -3.15
CA TYR A 34 3.11 -0.76 -3.56
C TYR A 34 3.21 -1.38 -4.95
N ASN A 35 3.64 -0.59 -5.94
CA ASN A 35 3.77 -1.04 -7.32
C ASN A 35 4.90 -2.07 -7.48
N THR A 36 6.02 -1.88 -6.79
CA THR A 36 7.14 -2.86 -6.82
C THR A 36 6.69 -4.24 -6.33
N LEU A 37 5.90 -4.31 -5.27
CA LEU A 37 5.40 -5.57 -4.72
C LEU A 37 4.35 -6.21 -5.64
N ALA A 38 3.46 -5.40 -6.24
CA ALA A 38 2.52 -5.88 -7.25
C ALA A 38 3.24 -6.48 -8.47
N ASP A 39 4.26 -5.80 -8.98
CA ASP A 39 5.09 -6.28 -10.10
C ASP A 39 5.86 -7.55 -9.71
N TYR A 40 6.33 -7.64 -8.47
CA TYR A 40 7.01 -8.82 -7.94
C TYR A 40 6.09 -10.05 -7.84
N ASP A 41 4.84 -9.87 -7.39
CA ASP A 41 3.86 -10.96 -7.38
C ASP A 41 3.46 -11.38 -8.79
N LEU A 42 3.28 -10.42 -9.70
CA LEU A 42 3.04 -10.71 -11.12
C LEU A 42 4.21 -11.50 -11.73
N PHE A 43 5.45 -11.15 -11.40
CA PHE A 43 6.64 -11.91 -11.80
C PHE A 43 6.58 -13.35 -11.26
N GLN A 44 6.24 -13.55 -9.98
CA GLN A 44 6.13 -14.88 -9.40
C GLN A 44 5.04 -15.73 -10.06
N LEU A 45 3.88 -15.14 -10.37
CA LEU A 45 2.79 -15.80 -11.07
C LEU A 45 3.22 -16.23 -12.48
N ASN A 46 3.78 -15.29 -13.26
CA ASN A 46 4.19 -15.51 -14.64
C ASN A 46 5.26 -16.60 -14.78
N ASN A 47 6.10 -16.77 -13.75
CA ASN A 47 7.15 -17.78 -13.73
C ASN A 47 6.75 -19.05 -12.95
N ASN A 48 5.48 -19.18 -12.53
CA ASN A 48 4.96 -20.32 -11.78
C ASN A 48 5.77 -20.63 -10.50
N ILE A 49 6.31 -19.59 -9.86
CA ILE A 49 7.04 -19.67 -8.57
C ILE A 49 6.01 -19.76 -7.44
N LYS A 50 4.99 -18.90 -7.50
CA LYS A 50 3.82 -18.90 -6.63
C LYS A 50 2.57 -18.89 -7.52
N PRO A 51 1.90 -20.03 -7.70
CA PRO A 51 0.84 -20.19 -8.70
C PRO A 51 -0.52 -19.64 -8.25
N ASP A 52 -0.62 -19.04 -7.06
CA ASP A 52 -1.85 -18.44 -6.54
C ASP A 52 -1.78 -16.90 -6.53
N TYR A 53 -2.83 -16.27 -7.05
CA TYR A 53 -3.00 -14.81 -7.03
C TYR A 53 -3.76 -14.36 -5.78
N ALA A 54 -3.29 -14.83 -4.62
CA ALA A 54 -3.92 -14.60 -3.32
C ALA A 54 -3.13 -13.59 -2.48
N ASN A 55 -2.54 -12.58 -3.10
CA ASN A 55 -1.77 -11.51 -2.45
C ASN A 55 -2.64 -10.26 -2.22
N SER A 56 -2.22 -9.39 -1.29
CA SER A 56 -2.84 -8.09 -1.06
C SER A 56 -1.81 -7.09 -0.55
N THR A 57 -1.88 -5.84 -1.00
CA THR A 57 -1.04 -4.74 -0.52
C THR A 57 -1.94 -3.61 -0.07
N VAL A 58 -1.66 -3.04 1.10
CA VAL A 58 -2.42 -1.94 1.70
C VAL A 58 -1.46 -0.84 2.12
N VAL A 59 -1.81 0.41 1.84
CA VAL A 59 -1.13 1.58 2.41
C VAL A 59 -1.85 1.93 3.69
N GLU A 60 -1.10 2.13 4.77
CA GLU A 60 -1.65 2.40 6.09
C GLU A 60 -1.03 3.67 6.68
N ARG A 61 -1.81 4.34 7.52
CA ARG A 61 -1.40 5.51 8.31
C ARG A 61 -1.57 5.22 9.79
N TRP A 62 -0.68 5.75 10.62
CA TRP A 62 -0.84 5.66 12.07
C TRP A 62 -1.94 6.61 12.55
N ASP A 63 -2.91 6.08 13.29
CA ASP A 63 -3.96 6.85 13.94
C ASP A 63 -3.60 7.06 15.42
N GLU A 64 -3.37 8.33 15.79
CA GLU A 64 -2.97 8.66 17.17
C GLU A 64 -4.13 8.54 18.18
N GLU A 65 -5.39 8.64 17.75
CA GLU A 65 -6.53 8.53 18.66
C GLU A 65 -6.81 7.07 19.04
N GLN A 66 -6.73 6.19 18.06
CA GLN A 66 -6.99 4.76 18.19
C GLN A 66 -5.72 3.96 18.52
N GLN A 67 -4.53 4.58 18.40
CA GLN A 67 -3.23 3.94 18.63
C GLN A 67 -3.07 2.68 17.77
N GLU A 68 -3.50 2.76 16.50
CA GLU A 68 -3.45 1.65 15.56
C GLU A 68 -3.15 2.12 14.13
N TRP A 69 -2.73 1.18 13.29
CA TRP A 69 -2.55 1.42 11.87
C TRP A 69 -3.88 1.22 11.16
N LEU A 70 -4.32 2.24 10.43
CA LEU A 70 -5.54 2.23 9.65
C LEU A 70 -5.23 2.32 8.17
N MET A 71 -6.13 1.80 7.34
CA MET A 71 -6.04 1.99 5.89
C MET A 71 -5.97 3.49 5.58
N TRP A 72 -4.97 3.86 4.78
CA TRP A 72 -4.84 5.22 4.31
C TRP A 72 -5.92 5.49 3.25
N PHE A 73 -6.46 6.70 3.29
CA PHE A 73 -7.27 7.29 2.24
C PHE A 73 -7.02 8.80 2.27
N ASP A 74 -7.23 9.45 1.13
CA ASP A 74 -7.20 10.90 1.03
C ASP A 74 -8.48 11.51 1.60
N GLU A 75 -8.35 12.39 2.58
CA GLU A 75 -9.50 12.92 3.32
C GLU A 75 -10.33 13.94 2.52
N GLU A 76 -9.74 14.56 1.50
CA GLU A 76 -10.41 15.56 0.67
C GLU A 76 -11.28 14.91 -0.40
N THR A 77 -10.74 13.91 -1.09
CA THR A 77 -11.39 13.23 -2.22
C THR A 77 -12.11 11.95 -1.81
N GLY A 78 -11.70 11.33 -0.69
CA GLY A 78 -12.16 10.01 -0.27
C GLY A 78 -11.52 8.84 -1.02
N ILE A 79 -10.51 9.09 -1.87
CA ILE A 79 -9.80 8.06 -2.62
C ILE A 79 -8.93 7.22 -1.67
N ASP A 80 -9.08 5.89 -1.71
CA ASP A 80 -8.33 4.93 -0.89
C ASP A 80 -7.31 4.09 -1.69
N ASP A 81 -7.37 4.11 -3.02
CA ASP A 81 -6.34 3.56 -3.89
C ASP A 81 -5.23 4.58 -4.17
N ILE A 82 -3.99 4.20 -3.85
CA ILE A 82 -2.85 5.11 -4.01
C ILE A 82 -2.55 5.44 -5.47
N ASN A 83 -2.79 4.53 -6.42
CA ASN A 83 -2.57 4.85 -7.84
C ASN A 83 -3.65 5.78 -8.36
N GLU A 84 -4.93 5.55 -8.02
CA GLU A 84 -6.04 6.46 -8.35
C GLU A 84 -5.78 7.87 -7.78
N TYR A 85 -5.31 7.97 -6.54
CA TYR A 85 -4.97 9.27 -5.94
C TYR A 85 -3.95 10.04 -6.78
N PHE A 86 -2.87 9.40 -7.20
CA PHE A 86 -1.87 10.07 -8.03
C PHE A 86 -2.38 10.35 -9.45
N GLU A 87 -3.20 9.48 -10.04
CA GLU A 87 -3.80 9.72 -11.37
C GLU A 87 -4.68 10.99 -11.39
N GLU A 88 -5.42 11.25 -10.31
CA GLU A 88 -6.26 12.44 -10.17
C GLU A 88 -5.48 13.72 -9.79
N ASN A 89 -4.34 13.58 -9.09
CA ASN A 89 -3.56 14.71 -8.54
C ASN A 89 -2.28 15.06 -9.32
N GLU A 90 -1.86 14.25 -10.31
CA GLU A 90 -0.70 14.54 -11.17
C GLU A 90 -1.04 15.41 -12.42
N ASN A 91 -2.21 16.08 -12.44
CA ASN A 91 -2.62 17.00 -13.52
C ASN A 91 -2.30 18.48 -13.27
#